data_AF-A0A8X6ILY7-F1
#
_entry.id   AF-A0A8X6ILY7-F1
#
_cell.length_a   1.000
_cell.length_b   1.000
_cell.length_c   1.000
_cell.angle_alpha   90.00
_cell.angle_beta   90.00
_cell.angle_gamma   90.00
#
_symmetry.space_group_name_H-M   'P 1'
#
loop_
_entity.id
_entity.type
_entity.pdbx_description
1 polymer ?
#
loop_
_entity_poly.entity_id
_entity_poly.type
_entity_poly.pdbx_seq_one_letter_code
_entity_poly.pdbx_strand_id
1 'polypeptide(L)'
;MDEVNDFYITLPSNSSSQFFPKNTQASFRTKPARLIILTGAWEVGLSEIFVPRTWFNIGNHNNKYSITYEETKIIEKNYAEYDIGVKIEQGTADADVTEEINHSIEEKCGHFVAFSLDRKNINVHIAPNYERVAFNSSKCPTVVNHAELT
;
A
#
# COMPACT_ATOMS: atom_id res chain seq x y z
N MET A 1 -5.37 16.14 -59.85
CA MET A 1 -5.92 15.78 -58.53
C MET A 1 -6.49 14.42 -58.72
N ASP A 2 -5.88 13.40 -58.13
CA ASP A 2 -6.42 12.05 -58.20
C ASP A 2 -7.72 12.02 -57.39
N GLU A 3 -8.84 11.74 -58.05
CA GLU A 3 -10.10 11.49 -57.36
C GLU A 3 -9.96 10.20 -56.56
N VAL A 4 -10.08 10.34 -55.24
CA VAL A 4 -10.16 9.19 -54.32
C VAL A 4 -11.51 8.52 -54.57
N ASN A 5 -11.48 7.37 -55.26
CA ASN A 5 -12.66 6.59 -55.66
C ASN A 5 -12.97 5.43 -54.69
N ASP A 6 -12.45 5.50 -53.47
CA ASP A 6 -12.62 4.50 -52.43
C ASP A 6 -13.03 5.13 -51.09
N PHE A 7 -13.72 4.35 -50.25
CA PHE A 7 -14.16 4.82 -48.94
C PHE A 7 -14.38 3.65 -47.99
N TYR A 8 -14.30 3.94 -46.70
CA TYR A 8 -14.59 2.98 -45.63
C TYR A 8 -16.02 3.15 -45.11
N ILE A 9 -16.67 2.03 -44.81
CA ILE A 9 -17.97 2.01 -44.14
C ILE A 9 -17.83 1.22 -42.85
N THR A 10 -18.21 1.82 -41.73
CA THR A 10 -18.39 1.10 -40.48
C THR A 10 -19.85 0.63 -40.37
N LEU A 11 -20.04 -0.66 -40.17
CA LEU A 11 -21.35 -1.31 -40.09
C LEU A 11 -21.63 -1.81 -38.67
N PRO A 12 -22.12 -0.96 -37.74
CA PRO A 12 -22.40 -1.38 -36.39
C PRO A 12 -23.57 -2.36 -36.33
N SER A 13 -23.46 -3.37 -35.47
CA SER A 13 -24.53 -4.33 -35.16
C SER A 13 -25.52 -3.77 -34.10
N ASN A 14 -25.88 -2.49 -34.21
CA ASN A 14 -26.84 -1.82 -33.33
C ASN A 14 -28.18 -1.50 -34.03
N SER A 15 -28.37 -1.97 -35.27
CA SER A 15 -29.66 -1.87 -35.95
C SER A 15 -30.74 -2.57 -35.14
N SER A 16 -31.79 -1.83 -34.81
CA SER A 16 -32.92 -2.28 -33.98
C SER A 16 -33.42 -3.66 -34.41
N SER A 17 -33.72 -4.52 -33.43
CA SER A 17 -34.38 -5.82 -33.61
C SER A 17 -35.67 -5.72 -34.44
N GLN A 18 -36.24 -4.52 -34.56
CA GLN A 18 -37.37 -4.21 -35.41
C GLN A 18 -37.11 -4.44 -36.91
N PHE A 19 -35.89 -4.18 -37.41
CA PHE A 19 -35.57 -4.31 -38.84
C PHE A 19 -34.98 -5.68 -39.18
N PHE A 20 -34.16 -6.23 -38.29
CA PHE A 20 -33.47 -7.50 -38.51
C PHE A 20 -33.56 -8.40 -37.25
N PRO A 21 -34.74 -8.94 -36.92
CA PRO A 21 -34.96 -9.70 -35.69
C PRO A 21 -34.19 -11.02 -35.62
N LYS A 22 -33.68 -11.52 -36.75
CA LYS A 22 -32.92 -12.77 -36.87
C LYS A 22 -31.40 -12.58 -36.83
N ASN A 23 -30.91 -11.37 -36.55
CA ASN A 23 -29.47 -11.15 -36.43
C ASN A 23 -28.89 -11.99 -35.30
N THR A 24 -27.76 -12.64 -35.57
CA THR A 24 -26.94 -13.34 -34.58
C THR A 24 -25.55 -12.72 -34.55
N GLN A 25 -24.76 -13.05 -33.52
CA GLN A 25 -23.38 -12.58 -33.42
C GLN A 25 -22.51 -13.01 -34.62
N ALA A 26 -22.79 -14.18 -35.21
CA ALA A 26 -22.05 -14.71 -36.35
C ALA A 26 -22.65 -14.33 -37.72
N SER A 27 -23.83 -13.74 -37.74
CA SER A 27 -24.53 -13.34 -38.97
C SER A 27 -25.46 -12.18 -38.67
N PHE A 28 -25.01 -10.96 -38.97
CA PHE A 28 -25.82 -9.76 -38.80
C PHE A 28 -25.95 -8.96 -40.09
N ARG A 29 -27.09 -8.30 -40.25
CA ARG A 29 -27.35 -7.27 -41.26
C ARG A 29 -27.67 -5.96 -40.56
N THR A 30 -27.19 -4.85 -41.12
CA THR A 30 -27.43 -3.51 -40.57
C THR A 30 -27.96 -2.59 -41.67
N LYS A 31 -28.74 -1.58 -41.28
CA LYS A 31 -29.23 -0.55 -42.20
C LYS A 31 -28.41 0.73 -41.97
N PRO A 32 -27.59 1.16 -42.94
CA PRO A 32 -26.88 2.43 -42.82
C PRO A 32 -27.85 3.60 -42.63
N ALA A 33 -27.45 4.60 -41.85
CA ALA A 33 -28.27 5.80 -41.59
C ALA A 33 -28.49 6.65 -42.85
N ARG A 34 -27.54 6.60 -43.80
CA ARG A 34 -27.61 7.28 -45.10
C ARG A 34 -27.57 6.24 -46.21
N LEU A 35 -28.37 6.46 -47.25
CA LEU A 35 -28.33 5.65 -48.46
C LEU A 35 -26.98 5.86 -49.15
N ILE A 36 -26.33 4.77 -49.51
CA ILE A 36 -25.08 4.78 -50.29
C ILE A 36 -25.45 4.37 -51.70
N ILE A 37 -25.22 5.26 -52.66
CA ILE A 37 -25.48 5.01 -54.08
C ILE A 37 -24.14 4.64 -54.71
N LEU A 38 -24.00 3.39 -55.12
CA LEU A 38 -22.84 2.87 -55.82
C LEU A 38 -23.16 2.80 -57.31
N THR A 39 -22.46 3.60 -58.12
CA THR A 39 -22.57 3.57 -59.59
C THR A 39 -21.41 2.76 -60.17
N GLY A 40 -21.68 1.89 -61.15
CA GLY A 40 -20.66 1.03 -61.77
C GLY A 40 -20.30 -0.21 -60.94
N ALA A 41 -19.15 -0.81 -61.25
CA ALA A 41 -18.66 -2.01 -60.56
C ALA A 41 -17.77 -1.60 -59.38
N TRP A 42 -18.03 -2.20 -58.22
CA TRP A 42 -17.28 -1.97 -56.98
C TRP A 42 -16.71 -3.28 -56.46
N GLU A 43 -15.48 -3.24 -55.96
CA GLU A 43 -14.89 -4.29 -55.16
C GLU A 43 -15.03 -3.94 -53.67
N VAL A 44 -15.29 -4.94 -52.84
CA VAL A 44 -15.47 -4.74 -51.40
C VAL A 44 -14.56 -5.69 -50.66
N GLY A 45 -13.71 -5.13 -49.80
CA GLY A 45 -12.83 -5.86 -48.89
C GLY A 45 -13.21 -5.65 -47.43
N LEU A 46 -12.99 -6.67 -46.59
CA LEU A 46 -13.08 -6.51 -45.15
C LEU A 46 -11.76 -5.91 -44.63
N SER A 47 -11.82 -4.69 -44.12
CA SER A 47 -10.65 -4.04 -43.50
C SER A 47 -10.48 -4.43 -42.04
N GLU A 48 -11.56 -4.46 -41.26
CA GLU A 48 -11.54 -4.74 -39.82
C GLU A 48 -12.87 -5.35 -39.38
N ILE A 49 -12.82 -6.25 -38.39
CA ILE A 49 -14.01 -6.79 -37.72
C ILE A 49 -13.82 -6.77 -36.20
N PHE A 50 -14.78 -6.18 -35.49
CA PHE A 50 -14.81 -6.16 -34.03
C PHE A 50 -15.96 -7.04 -33.52
N VAL A 51 -15.62 -8.23 -33.02
CA VAL A 51 -16.59 -9.15 -32.41
C VAL A 51 -16.39 -9.13 -30.91
N PRO A 52 -17.33 -8.56 -30.11
CA PRO A 52 -17.20 -8.59 -28.67
C PRO A 52 -17.23 -10.04 -28.18
N ARG A 53 -16.11 -10.53 -27.64
CA ARG A 53 -16.01 -11.87 -27.04
C ARG A 53 -15.71 -11.71 -25.55
N THR A 54 -16.51 -12.35 -24.70
CA THR A 54 -16.09 -12.69 -23.35
C THR A 54 -15.19 -13.92 -23.44
N TRP A 55 -13.88 -13.72 -23.42
CA TRP A 55 -12.96 -14.81 -23.11
C TRP A 55 -13.03 -15.08 -21.63
N PHE A 56 -13.61 -16.23 -21.26
CA PHE A 56 -13.50 -16.75 -19.91
C PHE A 56 -12.04 -17.17 -19.69
N ASN A 57 -11.24 -16.28 -19.11
CA ASN A 57 -9.84 -16.56 -18.76
C ASN A 57 -9.71 -17.61 -17.65
N ILE A 58 -10.81 -17.94 -16.97
CA ILE A 58 -10.91 -19.00 -15.97
C ILE A 58 -12.05 -19.91 -16.42
N GLY A 59 -11.70 -21.09 -16.95
CA GLY A 59 -12.66 -22.11 -17.36
C GLY A 59 -12.78 -23.21 -16.31
N ASN A 60 -13.64 -24.21 -16.53
CA ASN A 60 -13.64 -25.41 -15.68
C ASN A 60 -12.36 -26.25 -15.86
N HIS A 61 -11.60 -26.01 -16.94
CA HIS A 61 -10.45 -26.81 -17.36
C HIS A 61 -9.30 -25.86 -17.72
N ASN A 62 -8.05 -26.32 -17.57
CA ASN A 62 -6.83 -25.61 -17.94
C ASN A 62 -6.50 -24.34 -17.13
N ASN A 63 -6.75 -24.35 -15.81
CA ASN A 63 -6.25 -23.31 -14.90
C ASN A 63 -4.98 -23.79 -14.20
N LYS A 64 -3.92 -22.98 -14.21
CA LYS A 64 -2.70 -23.23 -13.42
C LYS A 64 -2.61 -22.18 -12.31
N TYR A 65 -2.64 -22.65 -11.07
CA TYR A 65 -2.41 -21.81 -9.90
C TYR A 65 -1.02 -22.11 -9.35
N SER A 66 -0.26 -21.06 -9.00
CA SER A 66 0.98 -21.17 -8.25
C SER A 66 0.89 -20.31 -7.02
N ILE A 67 1.04 -20.93 -5.86
CA ILE A 67 1.21 -20.22 -4.58
C ILE A 67 2.71 -20.11 -4.37
N THR A 68 3.21 -18.88 -4.32
CA THR A 68 4.61 -18.60 -4.02
C THR A 68 4.67 -18.10 -2.58
N TYR A 69 5.46 -18.77 -1.76
CA TYR A 69 5.77 -18.30 -0.42
C TYR A 69 7.04 -17.48 -0.50
N GLU A 70 7.00 -16.24 -0.07
CA GLU A 70 8.22 -15.50 0.24
C GLU A 70 8.68 -15.97 1.62
N GLU A 71 9.90 -16.50 1.71
CA GLU A 71 10.52 -16.78 3.01
C GLU A 71 10.69 -15.45 3.75
N THR A 72 9.84 -15.20 4.74
CA THR A 72 10.05 -14.14 5.70
C THR A 72 11.27 -14.51 6.53
N LYS A 73 12.42 -13.86 6.26
CA LYS A 73 13.58 -13.94 7.15
C LYS A 73 13.16 -13.43 8.52
N ILE A 74 13.05 -14.33 9.49
CA ILE A 74 12.98 -13.95 10.90
C ILE A 74 14.36 -13.38 11.23
N ILE A 75 14.47 -12.06 11.26
CA ILE A 75 15.65 -11.41 11.85
C ILE A 75 15.48 -11.58 13.35
N GLU A 76 16.23 -12.49 13.96
CA GLU A 76 16.38 -12.55 15.42
C GLU A 76 16.99 -11.21 15.87
N LYS A 77 16.14 -10.27 16.28
CA LYS A 77 16.59 -9.02 16.87
C LYS A 77 17.03 -9.33 18.31
N ASN A 78 18.34 -9.33 18.53
CA ASN A 78 18.91 -9.39 19.88
C ASN A 78 18.61 -8.06 20.58
N TYR A 79 17.78 -8.10 21.63
CA TYR A 79 17.58 -6.97 22.53
C TYR A 79 18.28 -7.26 23.85
N ALA A 80 18.91 -6.25 24.44
CA ALA A 80 19.40 -6.27 25.80
C ALA A 80 18.47 -5.40 26.67
N GLU A 81 18.01 -5.95 27.79
CA GLU A 81 17.17 -5.26 28.76
C GLU A 81 18.03 -4.83 29.95
N TYR A 82 17.85 -3.59 30.40
CA TYR A 82 18.62 -3.01 31.48
C TYR A 82 17.71 -2.29 32.47
N ASP A 83 17.83 -2.64 33.75
CA ASP A 83 17.16 -1.94 34.83
C ASP A 83 17.99 -0.71 35.23
N ILE A 84 17.45 0.48 35.00
CA ILE A 84 18.07 1.76 35.39
C ILE A 84 17.37 2.26 36.66
N GLY A 85 18.12 2.35 37.75
CA GLY A 85 17.62 2.89 39.02
C GLY A 85 18.09 4.33 39.16
N VAL A 86 17.16 5.25 39.39
CA VAL A 86 17.45 6.68 39.59
C VAL A 86 17.08 7.04 41.02
N LYS A 87 17.99 7.71 41.74
CA LYS A 87 17.70 8.26 43.07
C LYS A 87 17.24 9.70 42.91
N ILE A 88 15.97 9.97 43.20
CA ILE A 88 15.41 11.32 43.16
C ILE A 88 15.08 11.71 44.60
N GLU A 89 15.66 12.82 45.06
CA GLU A 89 15.37 13.38 46.38
C GLU A 89 14.32 14.49 46.27
N GLN A 90 13.69 14.83 47.40
CA GLN A 90 12.70 15.91 47.42
C GLN A 90 13.39 17.26 47.21
N GLY A 91 13.05 17.96 46.13
CA GLY A 91 13.63 19.25 45.77
C GLY A 91 14.78 19.20 44.76
N THR A 92 15.12 18.02 44.22
CA THR A 92 16.06 17.87 43.10
C THR A 92 15.55 18.63 41.87
N ALA A 93 16.42 19.42 41.22
CA ALA A 93 16.04 20.14 40.01
C ALA A 93 15.92 19.17 38.82
N ASP A 94 15.07 19.48 37.85
CA ASP A 94 14.85 18.63 36.67
C ASP A 94 16.13 18.34 35.88
N ALA A 95 17.08 19.29 35.88
CA ALA A 95 18.39 19.13 35.25
C ALA A 95 19.22 18.03 35.94
N ASP A 96 19.27 18.05 37.27
CA ASP A 96 20.02 17.07 38.08
C ASP A 96 19.44 15.66 37.90
N VAL A 97 18.11 15.53 37.79
CA VAL A 97 17.45 14.24 37.49
C VAL A 97 17.88 13.71 36.12
N THR A 98 17.97 14.59 35.12
CA THR A 98 18.36 14.21 33.76
C THR A 98 19.83 13.80 33.70
N GLU A 99 20.70 14.49 34.43
CA GLU A 99 22.11 14.13 34.56
C GLU A 99 22.29 12.76 35.23
N GLU A 100 21.57 12.50 36.33
CA GLU A 100 21.65 11.22 37.04
C GLU A 100 21.15 10.04 36.18
N ILE A 101 20.09 10.26 35.38
CA ILE A 101 19.60 9.27 34.41
C ILE A 101 20.69 8.95 33.38
N ASN A 102 21.27 9.98 32.77
CA ASN A 102 22.29 9.83 31.73
C ASN A 102 23.55 9.14 32.27
N HIS A 103 23.99 9.53 33.46
CA HIS A 103 25.11 8.88 34.14
C HIS A 103 24.84 7.40 34.38
N SER A 104 23.65 7.06 34.90
CA SER A 104 23.26 5.66 35.17
C SER A 104 23.20 4.80 33.90
N ILE A 105 22.80 5.38 32.77
CA ILE A 105 22.77 4.70 31.47
C ILE A 105 24.18 4.49 30.94
N GLU A 106 25.01 5.52 31.02
CA GLU A 106 26.40 5.46 30.59
C GLU A 106 27.15 4.37 31.34
N GLU A 107 27.02 4.34 32.67
CA GLU A 107 27.69 3.36 33.52
C GLU A 107 27.29 1.91 33.19
N LYS A 108 25.99 1.66 33.00
CA LYS A 108 25.49 0.28 32.82
C LYS A 108 25.59 -0.23 31.38
N CYS A 109 25.42 0.66 30.42
CA CYS A 109 25.10 0.28 29.06
C CYS A 109 25.96 1.04 28.03
N GLY A 110 26.68 2.10 28.43
CA GLY A 110 27.54 2.92 27.59
C GLY A 110 26.88 4.17 27.00
N HIS A 111 27.57 4.84 26.08
CA HIS A 111 27.14 6.10 25.45
C HIS A 111 26.27 5.88 24.19
N PHE A 112 25.14 5.20 24.32
CA PHE A 112 24.23 4.88 23.20
C PHE A 112 22.89 5.65 23.25
N VAL A 113 22.48 6.10 24.44
CA VAL A 113 21.25 6.87 24.67
C VAL A 113 21.53 8.04 25.60
N ALA A 114 21.03 9.22 25.25
CA ALA A 114 21.07 10.40 26.10
C ALA A 114 19.70 11.09 26.19
N PHE A 115 19.33 11.49 27.39
CA PHE A 115 18.11 12.22 27.71
C PHE A 115 18.41 13.71 27.84
N SER A 116 17.48 14.53 27.38
CA SER A 116 17.50 15.98 27.59
C SER A 116 16.09 16.49 27.82
N LEU A 117 15.94 17.52 28.65
CA LEU A 117 14.67 18.14 28.95
C LEU A 117 14.61 19.54 28.30
N ASP A 118 13.55 19.82 27.55
CA ASP A 118 13.27 21.17 27.04
C ASP A 118 11.85 21.61 27.39
N ARG A 119 11.72 22.63 28.26
CA ARG A 119 10.48 23.37 28.60
C ARG A 119 9.23 22.54 28.97
N LYS A 120 9.38 21.20 29.16
CA LYS A 120 8.41 20.13 29.52
C LYS A 120 8.49 18.87 28.63
N ASN A 121 9.33 18.84 27.60
CA ASN A 121 9.50 17.68 26.72
C ASN A 121 10.79 16.92 27.07
N ILE A 122 10.67 15.60 27.18
CA ILE A 122 11.82 14.70 27.26
C ILE A 122 12.22 14.33 25.83
N ASN A 123 13.44 14.70 25.44
CA ASN A 123 14.04 14.32 24.17
C ASN A 123 15.06 13.21 24.40
N VAL A 124 15.01 12.18 23.55
CA VAL A 124 15.91 11.02 23.59
C VAL A 124 16.78 11.05 22.34
N HIS A 125 18.09 11.10 22.53
CA HIS A 125 19.09 11.05 21.47
C HIS A 125 19.70 9.65 21.43
N ILE A 126 19.71 9.04 20.25
CA ILE A 126 20.18 7.66 20.04
C ILE A 126 21.39 7.69 19.10
N ALA A 127 22.43 6.93 19.43
CA ALA A 127 23.61 6.81 18.58
C ALA A 127 23.27 6.18 17.21
N PRO A 128 23.99 6.51 16.12
CA PRO A 128 23.62 6.13 14.74
C PRO A 128 23.47 4.63 14.47
N ASN A 129 24.05 3.78 15.31
CA ASN A 129 24.05 2.33 15.15
C ASN A 129 22.90 1.62 15.89
N TYR A 130 21.99 2.35 16.52
CA TYR A 130 20.87 1.80 17.29
C TYR A 130 19.55 2.23 16.68
N GLU A 131 18.74 1.25 16.25
CA GLU A 131 17.49 1.52 15.53
C GLU A 131 16.33 1.92 16.44
N ARG A 132 16.29 1.40 17.68
CA ARG A 132 15.15 1.58 18.60
C ARG A 132 15.55 1.46 20.06
N VAL A 133 14.96 2.33 20.88
CA VAL A 133 14.94 2.24 22.35
C VAL A 133 13.48 2.14 22.78
N ALA A 134 13.15 1.16 23.62
CA ALA A 134 11.83 0.98 24.18
C ALA A 134 11.88 1.19 25.70
N PHE A 135 10.95 1.98 26.24
CA PHE A 135 10.82 2.21 27.67
C PHE A 135 9.64 1.41 28.19
N ASN A 136 9.87 0.61 29.23
CA ASN A 136 8.81 -0.13 29.90
C ASN A 136 8.67 0.38 31.34
N SER A 137 7.55 1.03 31.66
CA SER A 137 7.23 1.50 33.01
C SER A 137 6.51 0.41 33.79
N SER A 138 7.13 -0.74 34.02
CA SER A 138 6.47 -1.89 34.65
C SER A 138 6.67 -1.98 36.17
N LYS A 139 7.47 -1.10 36.79
CA LYS A 139 7.62 -1.04 38.25
C LYS A 139 7.87 0.39 38.76
N CYS A 140 6.80 1.15 39.00
CA CYS A 140 6.89 2.25 39.98
C CYS A 140 6.82 1.63 41.38
N PRO A 141 7.82 1.80 42.26
CA PRO A 141 7.64 1.47 43.66
C PRO A 141 6.57 2.39 44.24
N THR A 142 5.49 1.80 44.75
CA THR A 142 4.47 2.50 45.53
C THR A 142 5.16 3.27 46.64
N VAL A 143 5.05 4.60 46.63
CA VAL A 143 5.48 5.44 47.76
C VAL A 143 4.54 5.11 48.93
N VAL A 144 4.99 4.25 49.84
CA VAL A 144 4.32 4.07 51.13
C VAL A 144 4.75 5.24 51.99
N ASN A 145 3.90 6.27 52.08
CA ASN A 145 4.07 7.30 53.11
C ASN A 145 3.87 6.65 54.48
N HIS A 146 4.97 6.36 55.18
CA HIS A 146 4.95 6.13 56.62
C HIS A 146 4.74 7.46 57.34
N ALA A 147 3.50 7.95 57.32
CA ALA A 147 3.11 9.13 58.08
C ALA A 147 1.64 9.05 58.54
N GLU A 148 1.20 7.90 59.05
CA GLU A 148 0.04 7.82 59.96
C GLU A 148 0.32 6.78 61.05
N LEU A 149 1.15 7.17 62.02
CA LEU A 149 1.21 6.57 63.35
C LEU A 149 1.22 7.71 64.36
N THR A 150 0.03 8.20 64.70
CA THR A 150 -0.33 8.67 66.05
C THR A 150 -1.83 8.62 66.23
#